data_AF-A0A2A6QXI5-F1
#
_entry.id   AF-A0A2A6QXI5-F1
#
_cell.length_a   1.000
_cell.length_b   1.000
_cell.length_c   1.000
_cell.angle_alpha   90.00
_cell.angle_beta   90.00
_cell.angle_gamma   90.00
#
_symmetry.space_group_name_H-M   'P 1'
#
loop_
_entity.id
_entity.type
_entity.pdbx_description
1 polymer ?
#
loop_
_entity_poly.entity_id
_entity_poly.type
_entity_poly.pdbx_seq_one_letter_code
_entity_poly.pdbx_strand_id
1 'polypeptide(L)'
;MDELMQTESIVLAPFEAHHVGGALALSRAVGWAHRREDWEMIRSLSEGRVALAGDRVMGTALMTPFGDTCSAINMIIVDESQRGRGVGRKLTTAVLELAGGRECRLTATNDGLPLYEKLGFVATHQILRHQGIAGQVDAPENVEWIDPGALPAIKALDRMAFGADRDAVYNALAREGSFAAIRRGDRIVAFAATRLFGKGEVVGPVVAENSEQARDLLAFILSGKEGRIVRVDIPEQTGLSSPLEDWGLPRGGTVVAMVRGAAVRSDTPAVQTFCLASQAIG
;
A
#
# COMPACT_ATOMS: atom_id res chain seq x y z
N MET A 1 2.16 35.11 34.53
CA MET A 1 2.01 33.70 34.94
C MET A 1 2.39 32.90 33.72
N ASP A 2 3.70 32.76 33.52
CA ASP A 2 4.28 32.02 32.38
C ASP A 2 4.09 30.53 32.64
N GLU A 3 3.10 29.92 31.98
CA GLU A 3 3.11 28.48 31.79
C GLU A 3 4.30 28.14 30.89
N LEU A 4 5.41 27.76 31.53
CA LEU A 4 6.47 26.99 30.91
C LEU A 4 5.82 25.77 30.25
N MET A 5 5.61 25.85 28.93
CA MET A 5 5.40 24.68 28.08
C MET A 5 6.63 23.80 28.25
N GLN A 6 6.58 22.88 29.23
CA GLN A 6 7.50 21.76 29.28
C GLN A 6 7.35 21.04 27.94
N THR A 7 8.38 21.15 27.11
CA THR A 7 8.44 20.37 25.89
C THR A 7 8.65 18.93 26.33
N GLU A 8 7.55 18.18 26.44
CA GLU A 8 7.62 16.75 26.75
C GLU A 8 8.61 16.09 25.78
N SER A 9 9.58 15.37 26.34
CA SER A 9 10.63 14.73 25.56
C SER A 9 10.04 13.60 24.72
N ILE A 10 10.29 13.63 23.41
CA ILE A 10 9.89 12.55 22.51
C ILE A 10 10.81 11.35 22.68
N VAL A 11 10.24 10.19 23.02
CA VAL A 11 10.93 8.91 23.14
C VAL A 11 10.52 7.98 21.99
N LEU A 12 11.47 7.24 21.43
CA LEU A 12 11.18 6.19 20.45
C LEU A 12 11.07 4.83 21.16
N ALA A 13 10.04 4.07 20.84
CA ALA A 13 9.80 2.73 21.35
C ALA A 13 9.35 1.78 20.22
N PRO A 14 9.35 0.44 20.42
CA PRO A 14 8.70 -0.49 19.52
C PRO A 14 7.22 -0.15 19.32
N PHE A 15 6.72 -0.27 18.08
CA PHE A 15 5.29 -0.14 17.81
C PHE A 15 4.56 -1.44 18.20
N GLU A 16 3.46 -1.32 18.92
CA GLU A 16 2.74 -2.45 19.53
C GLU A 16 1.22 -2.28 19.38
N ALA A 17 0.45 -3.34 19.67
CA ALA A 17 -1.01 -3.35 19.49
C ALA A 17 -1.73 -2.21 20.23
N HIS A 18 -1.30 -1.87 21.45
CA HIS A 18 -1.92 -0.80 22.23
C HIS A 18 -1.71 0.60 21.60
N HIS A 19 -0.70 0.78 20.75
CA HIS A 19 -0.44 2.03 20.03
C HIS A 19 -1.39 2.28 18.85
N VAL A 20 -2.11 1.26 18.36
CA VAL A 20 -2.99 1.36 17.19
C VAL A 20 -4.08 2.43 17.38
N GLY A 21 -4.57 2.61 18.61
CA GLY A 21 -5.53 3.69 18.90
C GLY A 21 -4.98 5.09 18.60
N GLY A 22 -3.77 5.39 19.07
CA GLY A 22 -3.10 6.66 18.81
C GLY A 22 -2.69 6.83 17.35
N ALA A 23 -2.20 5.77 16.72
CA ALA A 23 -1.85 5.75 15.30
C ALA A 23 -3.06 6.04 14.39
N LEU A 24 -4.23 5.47 14.72
CA LEU A 24 -5.48 5.73 14.03
C LEU A 24 -5.93 7.19 14.19
N ALA A 25 -5.71 7.80 15.36
CA ALA A 25 -5.98 9.22 15.57
C ALA A 25 -5.07 10.09 14.69
N LEU A 26 -3.77 9.79 14.60
CA LEU A 26 -2.85 10.47 13.69
C LEU A 26 -3.27 10.34 12.23
N SER A 27 -3.64 9.13 11.78
CA SER A 27 -4.06 8.92 10.40
C SER A 27 -5.31 9.74 10.06
N ARG A 28 -6.28 9.83 10.98
CA ARG A 28 -7.48 10.67 10.80
C ARG A 28 -7.13 12.16 10.74
N ALA A 29 -6.21 12.63 11.58
CA ALA A 29 -5.78 14.03 11.59
C ALA A 29 -5.14 14.45 10.26
N VAL A 30 -4.47 13.53 9.56
CA VAL A 30 -3.89 13.78 8.22
C VAL A 30 -4.81 13.34 7.07
N GLY A 31 -6.09 13.10 7.34
CA GLY A 31 -7.10 12.77 6.32
C GLY A 31 -6.97 11.38 5.71
N TRP A 32 -6.17 10.48 6.29
CA TRP A 32 -6.10 9.11 5.82
C TRP A 32 -7.35 8.33 6.25
N ALA A 33 -7.96 7.65 5.29
CA ALA A 33 -9.21 6.92 5.50
C ALA A 33 -9.05 5.59 6.26
N HIS A 34 -7.84 5.19 6.70
CA HIS A 34 -7.59 3.88 7.33
C HIS A 34 -8.56 3.59 8.47
N ARG A 35 -9.10 2.38 8.49
CA ARG A 35 -9.86 1.82 9.61
C ARG A 35 -8.90 1.21 10.64
N ARG A 36 -9.45 0.76 11.77
CA ARG A 36 -8.67 0.03 12.77
C ARG A 36 -8.16 -1.29 12.19
N GLU A 37 -9.00 -1.99 11.43
CA GLU A 37 -8.70 -3.26 10.77
C GLU A 37 -7.56 -3.10 9.77
N ASP A 38 -7.55 -2.00 9.00
CA ASP A 38 -6.46 -1.70 8.06
C ASP A 38 -5.11 -1.51 8.81
N TRP A 39 -5.14 -0.86 9.98
CA TRP A 39 -3.96 -0.72 10.85
C TRP A 39 -3.52 -2.04 11.47
N GLU A 40 -4.45 -2.86 11.96
CA GLU A 40 -4.14 -4.17 12.55
C GLU A 40 -3.58 -5.14 11.51
N MET A 41 -4.12 -5.12 10.29
CA MET A 41 -3.59 -5.88 9.16
C MET A 41 -2.13 -5.50 8.92
N ILE A 42 -1.82 -4.21 8.71
CA ILE A 42 -0.44 -3.77 8.44
C ILE A 42 0.47 -4.07 9.64
N ARG A 43 0.02 -3.80 10.87
CA ARG A 43 0.78 -4.14 12.09
C ARG A 43 1.10 -5.64 12.17
N SER A 44 0.16 -6.52 11.82
CA SER A 44 0.38 -7.97 11.84
C SER A 44 1.43 -8.43 10.83
N LEU A 45 1.69 -7.62 9.81
CA LEU A 45 2.67 -7.86 8.75
C LEU A 45 4.00 -7.14 8.99
N SER A 46 4.09 -6.30 10.02
CA SER A 46 5.17 -5.32 10.17
C SER A 46 5.86 -5.35 11.52
N GLU A 47 7.11 -4.90 11.51
CA GLU A 47 7.78 -4.38 12.70
C GLU A 47 7.82 -2.85 12.63
N GLY A 48 7.91 -2.17 13.78
CA GLY A 48 7.74 -0.72 13.78
C GLY A 48 8.35 0.03 14.94
N ARG A 49 8.28 1.35 14.81
CA ARG A 49 8.67 2.32 15.83
C ARG A 49 7.57 3.36 16.03
N VAL A 50 7.39 3.75 17.27
CA VAL A 50 6.48 4.80 17.70
C VAL A 50 7.27 5.92 18.37
N ALA A 51 6.89 7.17 18.12
CA ALA A 51 7.36 8.32 18.86
C ALA A 51 6.31 8.70 19.91
N LEU A 52 6.72 8.82 21.17
CA LEU A 52 5.82 9.02 22.30
C LEU A 52 6.18 10.30 23.07
N ALA A 53 5.16 11.06 23.48
CA ALA A 53 5.24 12.08 24.52
C ALA A 53 4.39 11.59 25.70
N GLY A 54 5.04 11.11 26.76
CA GLY A 54 4.36 10.26 27.75
C GLY A 54 3.77 9.02 27.08
N ASP A 55 2.48 8.78 27.24
CA ASP A 55 1.74 7.69 26.58
C ASP A 55 1.12 8.10 25.24
N ARG A 56 1.27 9.37 24.83
CA ARG A 56 0.63 9.89 23.62
C ARG A 56 1.47 9.57 22.39
N VAL A 57 0.83 8.94 21.41
CA VAL A 57 1.44 8.65 20.10
C VAL A 57 1.61 9.94 19.29
N MET A 58 2.85 10.34 19.08
CA MET A 58 3.27 11.54 18.34
C MET A 58 3.78 11.24 16.94
N GLY A 59 4.05 9.98 16.64
CA GLY A 59 4.40 9.55 15.30
C GLY A 59 4.60 8.05 15.21
N THR A 60 4.56 7.54 13.98
CA THR A 60 4.71 6.12 13.66
C THR A 60 5.63 5.97 12.46
N ALA A 61 6.30 4.83 12.37
CA ALA A 61 6.87 4.29 11.15
C ALA A 61 6.90 2.77 11.26
N LEU A 62 6.61 2.07 10.17
CA LEU A 62 6.61 0.61 10.09
C LEU A 62 7.50 0.13 8.93
N MET A 63 7.96 -1.11 9.05
CA MET A 63 8.67 -1.87 8.04
C MET A 63 7.94 -3.21 7.86
N THR A 64 7.48 -3.49 6.65
CA THR A 64 6.91 -4.79 6.27
C THR A 64 7.97 -5.59 5.50
N PRO A 65 8.48 -6.72 6.03
CA PRO A 65 9.41 -7.55 5.29
C PRO A 65 8.69 -8.33 4.18
N PHE A 66 9.35 -8.43 3.02
CA PHE A 66 8.96 -9.28 1.90
C PHE A 66 10.05 -10.33 1.68
N GLY A 67 9.97 -11.40 2.47
CA GLY A 67 11.07 -12.35 2.64
C GLY A 67 12.34 -11.66 3.12
N ASP A 68 13.49 -12.14 2.63
CA ASP A 68 14.81 -11.65 3.06
C ASP A 68 15.44 -10.63 2.10
N THR A 69 14.76 -10.28 1.01
CA THR A 69 15.36 -9.47 -0.07
C THR A 69 14.78 -8.06 -0.16
N CYS A 70 13.52 -7.85 0.21
CA CYS A 70 12.82 -6.58 0.05
C CYS A 70 11.97 -6.25 1.28
N SER A 71 11.66 -4.98 1.47
CA SER A 71 10.75 -4.48 2.50
C SER A 71 10.01 -3.24 2.03
N ALA A 72 8.80 -3.04 2.54
CA ALA A 72 8.11 -1.76 2.44
C ALA A 72 8.35 -0.94 3.71
N ILE A 73 8.73 0.32 3.54
CA ILE A 73 8.76 1.32 4.62
C ILE A 73 7.46 2.10 4.53
N ASN A 74 6.63 2.03 5.57
CA ASN A 74 5.24 2.47 5.48
C ASN A 74 4.68 3.01 6.80
N MET A 75 3.43 3.48 6.73
CA MET A 75 2.69 4.05 7.85
C MET A 75 3.48 5.11 8.63
N ILE A 76 4.20 5.96 7.88
CA ILE A 76 4.96 7.07 8.44
C ILE A 76 4.03 8.28 8.60
N ILE A 77 3.72 8.61 9.85
CA ILE A 77 2.95 9.81 10.19
C ILE A 77 3.62 10.46 11.39
N VAL A 78 3.75 11.79 11.34
CA VAL A 78 4.20 12.58 12.48
C VAL A 78 3.13 13.62 12.77
N ASP A 79 2.76 13.70 14.04
CA ASP A 79 1.85 14.72 14.56
C ASP A 79 2.30 16.11 14.11
N GLU A 80 1.34 16.95 13.74
CA GLU A 80 1.62 18.28 13.19
C GLU A 80 2.47 19.14 14.14
N SER A 81 2.23 19.03 15.45
CA SER A 81 2.96 19.79 16.47
C SER A 81 4.44 19.41 16.56
N GLN A 82 4.83 18.26 15.99
CA GLN A 82 6.19 17.71 16.05
C GLN A 82 6.92 17.75 14.70
N ARG A 83 6.28 18.29 13.66
CA ARG A 83 6.91 18.46 12.34
C ARG A 83 8.05 19.48 12.41
N GLY A 84 9.04 19.33 11.52
CA GLY A 84 10.25 20.16 11.50
C GLY A 84 11.27 19.87 12.61
N ARG A 85 10.94 19.04 13.61
CA ARG A 85 11.82 18.70 14.75
C ARG A 85 12.67 17.45 14.55
N GLY A 86 12.69 16.91 13.33
CA GLY A 86 13.47 15.71 12.98
C GLY A 86 12.87 14.37 13.45
N VAL A 87 11.67 14.34 14.04
CA VAL A 87 11.00 13.11 14.51
C VAL A 87 10.79 12.11 13.36
N GLY A 88 10.28 12.57 12.21
CA GLY A 88 10.06 11.71 11.04
C GLY A 88 11.36 11.07 10.53
N ARG A 89 12.47 11.82 10.56
CA ARG A 89 13.79 11.27 10.21
C ARG A 89 14.21 10.18 11.19
N LYS A 90 14.12 10.43 12.50
CA LYS A 90 14.49 9.45 13.54
C LYS A 90 13.68 8.16 13.40
N LEU A 91 12.36 8.28 13.23
CA LEU A 91 11.46 7.13 13.03
C LEU A 91 11.83 6.35 11.75
N THR A 92 12.02 7.05 10.63
CA THR A 92 12.35 6.41 9.35
C THR A 92 13.70 5.71 9.42
N THR A 93 14.72 6.35 9.99
CA THR A 93 16.04 5.71 10.20
C THR A 93 15.93 4.46 11.06
N ALA A 94 15.17 4.51 12.16
CA ALA A 94 15.02 3.36 13.04
C ALA A 94 14.30 2.17 12.40
N VAL A 95 13.37 2.38 11.45
CA VAL A 95 12.76 1.26 10.70
C VAL A 95 13.60 0.81 9.50
N LEU A 96 14.47 1.66 8.96
CA LEU A 96 15.49 1.25 7.98
C LEU A 96 16.53 0.32 8.62
N GLU A 97 16.87 0.53 9.90
CA GLU A 97 17.74 -0.38 10.66
C GLU A 97 17.09 -1.77 10.81
N LEU A 98 15.77 -1.83 11.04
CA LEU A 98 15.03 -3.10 11.05
C LEU A 98 15.05 -3.81 9.69
N ALA A 99 14.97 -3.05 8.59
CA ALA A 99 15.01 -3.61 7.25
C ALA A 99 16.35 -4.31 6.95
N GLY A 100 17.43 -3.89 7.62
CA GLY A 100 18.77 -4.44 7.45
C GLY A 100 19.30 -4.25 6.03
N GLY A 101 19.77 -5.33 5.41
CA GLY A 101 20.30 -5.31 4.05
C GLY A 101 19.25 -5.39 2.93
N ARG A 102 17.95 -5.40 3.25
CA ARG A 102 16.88 -5.51 2.26
C ARG A 102 16.79 -4.26 1.39
N GLU A 103 16.39 -4.46 0.14
CA GLU A 103 15.85 -3.37 -0.67
C GLU A 103 14.64 -2.76 0.07
N CYS A 104 14.56 -1.43 0.11
CA CYS A 104 13.47 -0.72 0.77
C CYS A 104 12.64 0.02 -0.28
N ARG A 105 11.32 -0.19 -0.28
CA ARG A 105 10.36 0.52 -1.14
C ARG A 105 9.40 1.36 -0.29
N LEU A 106 8.98 2.51 -0.78
CA LEU A 106 7.93 3.31 -0.14
C LEU A 106 7.17 4.14 -1.17
N THR A 107 6.03 4.68 -0.75
CA THR A 107 5.34 5.74 -1.49
C THR A 107 5.41 7.05 -0.70
N ALA A 108 5.93 8.10 -1.33
CA ALA A 108 6.11 9.41 -0.72
C ALA A 108 5.00 10.37 -1.16
N THR A 109 4.45 11.12 -0.20
CA THR A 109 3.75 12.37 -0.51
C THR A 109 4.75 13.44 -0.90
N ASN A 110 4.28 14.53 -1.52
CA ASN A 110 5.14 15.68 -1.84
C ASN A 110 5.86 16.22 -0.60
N ASP A 111 5.19 16.26 0.55
CA ASP A 111 5.77 16.71 1.82
C ASP A 111 6.85 15.76 2.36
N GLY A 112 6.69 14.45 2.12
CA GLY A 112 7.62 13.43 2.58
C GLY A 112 8.85 13.27 1.67
N LEU A 113 8.72 13.61 0.38
CA LEU A 113 9.74 13.37 -0.65
C LEU A 113 11.14 13.88 -0.24
N PRO A 114 11.33 15.13 0.25
CA PRO A 114 12.66 15.65 0.58
C PRO A 114 13.32 14.94 1.76
N LEU A 115 12.54 14.30 2.65
CA LEU A 115 13.08 13.48 3.73
C LEU A 115 13.67 12.18 3.16
N TYR A 116 12.93 11.50 2.30
CA TYR A 116 13.32 10.18 1.78
C TYR A 116 14.53 10.27 0.83
N GLU A 117 14.61 11.32 0.01
CA GLU A 117 15.79 11.59 -0.83
C GLU A 117 17.06 11.73 0.03
N LYS A 118 16.98 12.47 1.14
CA LYS A 118 18.10 12.62 2.10
C LYS A 118 18.48 11.32 2.80
N LEU A 119 17.58 10.33 2.82
CA LEU A 119 17.83 8.99 3.36
C LEU A 119 18.30 8.00 2.27
N GLY A 120 18.53 8.47 1.05
CA GLY A 120 19.06 7.68 -0.06
C GLY A 120 17.99 6.91 -0.85
N PHE A 121 16.71 7.29 -0.72
CA PHE A 121 15.69 6.82 -1.64
C PHE A 121 15.74 7.60 -2.95
N VAL A 122 15.48 6.90 -4.05
CA VAL A 122 15.39 7.47 -5.40
C VAL A 122 13.97 7.30 -5.91
N ALA A 123 13.40 8.37 -6.47
CA ALA A 123 12.08 8.32 -7.10
C ALA A 123 12.11 7.42 -8.35
N THR A 124 11.06 6.65 -8.56
CA THR A 124 10.95 5.70 -9.69
C THR A 124 9.82 6.10 -10.64
N HIS A 125 8.60 6.27 -10.13
CA HIS A 125 7.42 6.62 -10.91
C HIS A 125 6.34 7.27 -10.03
N GLN A 126 5.37 7.93 -10.65
CA GLN A 126 4.17 8.40 -9.96
C GLN A 126 3.12 7.28 -9.85
N ILE A 127 2.42 7.26 -8.73
CA ILE A 127 1.23 6.47 -8.50
C ILE A 127 0.04 7.41 -8.44
N LEU A 128 -0.96 7.14 -9.26
CA LEU A 128 -2.22 7.85 -9.33
C LEU A 128 -3.25 7.12 -8.48
N ARG A 129 -3.87 7.84 -7.55
CA ARG A 129 -5.03 7.36 -6.78
C ARG A 129 -6.30 7.74 -7.50
N HIS A 130 -7.04 6.75 -7.97
CA HIS A 130 -8.40 6.89 -8.46
C HIS A 130 -9.38 6.50 -7.36
N GLN A 131 -10.32 7.38 -7.05
CA GLN A 131 -11.30 7.11 -6.00
C GLN A 131 -12.60 7.86 -6.25
N GLY A 132 -13.71 7.15 -6.16
CA GLY A 132 -15.03 7.73 -6.38
C GLY A 132 -16.15 6.74 -6.05
N ILE A 133 -17.35 7.10 -6.47
CA ILE A 133 -18.50 6.19 -6.45
C ILE A 133 -18.50 5.47 -7.79
N ALA A 134 -18.33 4.14 -7.76
CA ALA A 134 -18.29 3.37 -8.99
C ALA A 134 -19.63 3.49 -9.74
N GLY A 135 -19.55 3.80 -11.03
CA GLY A 135 -20.68 3.80 -11.95
C GLY A 135 -21.04 2.38 -12.41
N GLN A 136 -21.91 2.31 -13.42
CA GLN A 136 -22.22 1.06 -14.10
C GLN A 136 -21.03 0.62 -14.96
N VAL A 137 -20.61 -0.64 -14.82
CA VAL A 137 -19.51 -1.25 -15.58
C VAL A 137 -19.96 -2.62 -16.08
N ASP A 138 -19.76 -2.90 -17.36
CA ASP A 138 -20.05 -4.21 -17.92
C ASP A 138 -19.01 -5.24 -17.49
N ALA A 139 -19.47 -6.41 -17.05
CA ALA A 139 -18.59 -7.50 -16.65
C ALA A 139 -18.04 -8.22 -17.91
N PRO A 140 -16.72 -8.35 -18.05
CA PRO A 140 -16.14 -9.16 -19.13
C PRO A 140 -16.30 -10.66 -18.83
N GLU A 141 -16.44 -11.47 -19.88
CA GLU A 141 -16.71 -12.92 -19.77
C GLU A 141 -15.46 -13.77 -19.48
N ASN A 142 -14.26 -13.22 -19.68
CA ASN A 142 -12.97 -13.91 -19.55
C ASN A 142 -12.39 -13.88 -18.12
N VAL A 143 -13.09 -13.25 -17.17
CA VAL A 143 -12.69 -13.13 -15.77
C VAL A 143 -13.67 -13.88 -14.88
N GLU A 144 -13.15 -14.57 -13.86
CA GLU A 144 -13.96 -15.27 -12.87
C GLU A 144 -13.46 -15.00 -11.45
N TRP A 145 -14.36 -15.11 -10.46
CA TRP A 145 -13.96 -15.22 -9.05
C TRP A 145 -13.30 -16.59 -8.82
N ILE A 146 -12.23 -16.63 -8.03
CA ILE A 146 -11.51 -17.89 -7.75
C ILE A 146 -11.63 -18.32 -6.29
N ASP A 147 -11.68 -19.63 -6.09
CA ASP A 147 -11.68 -20.24 -4.76
C ASP A 147 -10.36 -20.02 -4.00
N PRO A 148 -10.39 -20.05 -2.66
CA PRO A 148 -9.18 -19.94 -1.83
C PRO A 148 -8.09 -20.97 -2.16
N GLY A 149 -8.45 -22.12 -2.74
CA GLY A 149 -7.50 -23.15 -3.18
C GLY A 149 -6.52 -22.68 -4.27
N ALA A 150 -6.83 -21.60 -4.98
CA ALA A 150 -5.98 -21.02 -6.01
C ALA A 150 -4.89 -20.07 -5.45
N LEU A 151 -4.91 -19.77 -4.15
CA LEU A 151 -3.97 -18.83 -3.51
C LEU A 151 -2.47 -19.13 -3.78
N PRO A 152 -2.00 -20.39 -3.83
CA PRO A 152 -0.61 -20.67 -4.19
C PRO A 152 -0.21 -20.16 -5.59
N ALA A 153 -1.10 -20.27 -6.58
CA ALA A 153 -0.84 -19.78 -7.94
C ALA A 153 -0.79 -18.24 -7.99
N ILE A 154 -1.65 -17.58 -7.21
CA ILE A 154 -1.68 -16.12 -7.06
C ILE A 154 -0.36 -15.60 -6.48
N LYS A 155 0.11 -16.21 -5.39
CA LYS A 155 1.40 -15.87 -4.77
C LYS A 155 2.57 -16.05 -5.72
N ALA A 156 2.57 -17.13 -6.50
CA ALA A 156 3.61 -17.37 -7.50
C ALA A 156 3.64 -16.29 -8.59
N LEU A 157 2.48 -15.90 -9.13
CA LEU A 157 2.38 -14.81 -10.09
C LEU A 157 2.81 -13.46 -9.51
N ASP A 158 2.41 -13.16 -8.28
CA ASP A 158 2.85 -11.94 -7.61
C ASP A 158 4.37 -11.90 -7.44
N ARG A 159 4.97 -13.00 -6.98
CA ARG A 159 6.42 -13.07 -6.80
C ARG A 159 7.17 -12.78 -8.10
N MET A 160 6.64 -13.23 -9.24
CA MET A 160 7.20 -12.90 -10.56
C MET A 160 7.10 -11.40 -10.86
N ALA A 161 5.91 -10.81 -10.68
CA ALA A 161 5.66 -9.40 -10.95
C ALA A 161 6.40 -8.46 -9.99
N PHE A 162 6.17 -8.62 -8.69
CA PHE A 162 6.71 -7.77 -7.63
C PHE A 162 8.21 -7.99 -7.39
N GLY A 163 8.70 -9.21 -7.63
CA GLY A 163 10.11 -9.57 -7.45
C GLY A 163 10.55 -9.82 -6.00
N ALA A 164 9.61 -10.00 -5.07
CA ALA A 164 9.88 -10.36 -3.69
C ALA A 164 8.80 -11.29 -3.14
N ASP A 165 9.08 -11.94 -2.03
CA ASP A 165 8.12 -12.85 -1.39
C ASP A 165 7.11 -12.08 -0.53
N ARG A 166 5.87 -11.98 -1.01
CA ARG A 166 4.77 -11.30 -0.30
C ARG A 166 3.73 -12.26 0.25
N ASP A 167 4.07 -13.53 0.47
CA ASP A 167 3.12 -14.56 0.90
C ASP A 167 2.27 -14.16 2.12
N ALA A 168 2.85 -13.46 3.10
CA ALA A 168 2.14 -12.97 4.28
C ALA A 168 1.07 -11.93 3.94
N VAL A 169 1.35 -11.03 2.99
CA VAL A 169 0.37 -10.05 2.47
C VAL A 169 -0.82 -10.79 1.86
N TYR A 170 -0.56 -11.77 0.99
CA TYR A 170 -1.62 -12.54 0.34
C TYR A 170 -2.43 -13.40 1.30
N ASN A 171 -1.80 -13.95 2.34
CA ASN A 171 -2.52 -14.61 3.42
C ASN A 171 -3.47 -13.66 4.15
N ALA A 172 -3.06 -12.40 4.38
CA ALA A 172 -3.90 -11.40 5.00
C ALA A 172 -5.04 -10.94 4.07
N LEU A 173 -4.75 -10.69 2.79
CA LEU A 173 -5.75 -10.33 1.78
C LEU A 173 -6.83 -11.41 1.62
N ALA A 174 -6.46 -12.70 1.65
CA ALA A 174 -7.39 -13.82 1.52
C ALA A 174 -8.34 -14.00 2.73
N ARG A 175 -8.06 -13.38 3.87
CA ARG A 175 -8.96 -13.42 5.04
C ARG A 175 -10.09 -12.39 4.96
N GLU A 176 -9.86 -11.28 4.27
CA GLU A 176 -10.77 -10.12 4.28
C GLU A 176 -11.30 -9.73 2.90
N GLY A 177 -10.87 -10.42 1.85
CA GLY A 177 -11.13 -10.06 0.47
C GLY A 177 -11.34 -11.26 -0.45
N SER A 178 -11.64 -10.93 -1.70
CA SER A 178 -11.88 -11.89 -2.77
C SER A 178 -10.88 -11.68 -3.90
N PHE A 179 -10.60 -12.75 -4.65
CA PHE A 179 -9.72 -12.71 -5.81
C PHE A 179 -10.50 -13.06 -7.07
N ALA A 180 -10.24 -12.31 -8.13
CA ALA A 180 -10.67 -12.62 -9.50
C ALA A 180 -9.46 -12.95 -10.35
N ALA A 181 -9.63 -13.76 -11.39
CA ALA A 181 -8.55 -14.22 -12.24
C ALA A 181 -8.96 -14.39 -13.70
N ILE A 182 -7.94 -14.34 -14.57
CA ILE A 182 -8.03 -14.77 -15.97
C ILE A 182 -7.25 -16.08 -16.08
N ARG A 183 -7.84 -17.06 -16.77
CA ARG A 183 -7.22 -18.36 -17.04
C ARG A 183 -6.84 -18.57 -18.50
N ARG A 184 -5.80 -19.35 -18.71
CA ARG A 184 -5.44 -19.97 -20.00
C ARG A 184 -5.37 -21.48 -19.77
N GLY A 185 -6.45 -22.19 -20.12
CA GLY A 185 -6.65 -23.58 -19.65
C GLY A 185 -6.78 -23.61 -18.14
N ASP A 186 -6.07 -24.52 -17.46
CA ASP A 186 -6.11 -24.62 -16.00
C ASP A 186 -5.22 -23.59 -15.29
N ARG A 187 -4.37 -22.87 -16.03
CA ARG A 187 -3.38 -21.94 -15.48
C ARG A 187 -3.99 -20.54 -15.30
N ILE A 188 -3.84 -19.99 -14.09
CA ILE A 188 -4.06 -18.56 -13.84
C ILE A 188 -2.91 -17.77 -14.48
N VAL A 189 -3.24 -16.75 -15.28
CA VAL A 189 -2.26 -15.89 -15.97
C VAL A 189 -2.31 -14.44 -15.51
N ALA A 190 -3.44 -14.01 -14.95
CA ALA A 190 -3.61 -12.70 -14.34
C ALA A 190 -4.59 -12.80 -13.17
N PHE A 191 -4.48 -11.89 -12.21
CA PHE A 191 -5.40 -11.82 -11.09
C PHE A 191 -5.57 -10.40 -10.53
N ALA A 192 -6.65 -10.21 -9.81
CA ALA A 192 -6.92 -9.02 -9.04
C ALA A 192 -7.51 -9.39 -7.68
N ALA A 193 -7.28 -8.56 -6.67
CA ALA A 193 -7.92 -8.69 -5.36
C ALA A 193 -8.84 -7.49 -5.09
N THR A 194 -9.83 -7.69 -4.22
CA THR A 194 -10.60 -6.60 -3.64
C THR A 194 -10.93 -6.89 -2.19
N ARG A 195 -10.95 -5.84 -1.36
CA ARG A 195 -11.30 -5.92 0.06
C ARG A 195 -11.88 -4.60 0.54
N LEU A 196 -12.48 -4.64 1.72
CA LEU A 196 -12.84 -3.42 2.43
C LEU A 196 -11.59 -2.59 2.75
N PHE A 197 -11.70 -1.27 2.60
CA PHE A 197 -10.68 -0.31 3.01
C PHE A 197 -11.33 1.06 3.25
N GLY A 198 -10.99 1.68 4.38
CA GLY A 198 -11.49 3.00 4.71
C GLY A 198 -13.01 3.16 4.66
N LYS A 199 -13.52 4.01 3.77
CA LYS A 199 -14.96 4.28 3.62
C LYS A 199 -15.68 3.38 2.61
N GLY A 200 -14.97 2.42 2.02
CA GLY A 200 -15.51 1.57 0.97
C GLY A 200 -14.59 0.39 0.69
N GLU A 201 -14.20 0.23 -0.56
CA GLU A 201 -13.40 -0.89 -1.02
C GLU A 201 -12.14 -0.41 -1.74
N VAL A 202 -11.09 -1.22 -1.69
CA VAL A 202 -9.91 -1.08 -2.55
C VAL A 202 -9.89 -2.24 -3.53
N VAL A 203 -9.56 -1.95 -4.79
CA VAL A 203 -9.25 -2.98 -5.81
C VAL A 203 -7.76 -2.93 -6.09
N GLY A 204 -7.10 -4.04 -5.81
CA GLY A 204 -5.66 -4.15 -5.81
C GLY A 204 -5.16 -5.23 -4.85
N PRO A 205 -4.04 -5.90 -5.15
CA PRO A 205 -3.22 -5.67 -6.33
C PRO A 205 -3.86 -6.25 -7.59
N VAL A 206 -3.48 -5.72 -8.75
CA VAL A 206 -3.81 -6.28 -10.07
C VAL A 206 -2.50 -6.67 -10.73
N VAL A 207 -2.34 -7.95 -11.07
CA VAL A 207 -1.15 -8.50 -11.72
C VAL A 207 -1.59 -9.16 -13.03
N ALA A 208 -0.95 -8.77 -14.13
CA ALA A 208 -1.33 -9.24 -15.47
C ALA A 208 -0.14 -9.22 -16.44
N GLU A 209 -0.28 -9.90 -17.59
CA GLU A 209 0.70 -9.87 -18.68
C GLU A 209 0.66 -8.55 -19.46
N ASN A 210 -0.50 -7.89 -19.52
CA ASN A 210 -0.72 -6.66 -20.27
C ASN A 210 -1.86 -5.79 -19.69
N SER A 211 -2.00 -4.57 -20.20
CA SER A 211 -2.99 -3.59 -19.72
C SER A 211 -4.44 -3.98 -20.03
N GLU A 212 -4.67 -4.76 -21.08
CA GLU A 212 -6.00 -5.27 -21.45
C GLU A 212 -6.52 -6.24 -20.38
N GLN A 213 -5.71 -7.23 -19.99
CA GLN A 213 -6.03 -8.14 -18.88
C GLN A 213 -6.25 -7.39 -17.56
N ALA A 214 -5.43 -6.38 -17.27
CA ALA A 214 -5.61 -5.57 -16.07
C ALA A 214 -6.91 -4.76 -16.09
N ARG A 215 -7.27 -4.20 -17.26
CA ARG A 215 -8.54 -3.51 -17.47
C ARG A 215 -9.72 -4.47 -17.27
N ASP A 216 -9.68 -5.66 -17.84
CA ASP A 216 -10.76 -6.66 -17.71
C ASP A 216 -10.97 -7.06 -16.25
N LEU A 217 -9.88 -7.32 -15.52
CA LEU A 217 -9.93 -7.63 -14.09
C LEU A 217 -10.56 -6.49 -13.27
N LEU A 218 -10.21 -5.24 -13.57
CA LEU A 218 -10.82 -4.08 -12.93
C LEU A 218 -12.31 -3.97 -13.29
N ALA A 219 -12.66 -4.10 -14.57
CA ALA A 219 -14.04 -4.03 -15.05
C ALA A 219 -14.93 -5.09 -14.37
N PHE A 220 -14.44 -6.33 -14.31
CA PHE A 220 -15.12 -7.43 -13.65
C PHE A 220 -15.39 -7.14 -12.17
N ILE A 221 -14.39 -6.71 -11.42
CA ILE A 221 -14.56 -6.39 -10.00
C ILE A 221 -15.50 -5.19 -9.80
N LEU A 222 -15.39 -4.17 -10.65
CA LEU A 222 -16.20 -2.94 -10.54
C LEU A 222 -17.66 -3.15 -10.98
N SER A 223 -17.94 -4.10 -11.87
CA SER A 223 -19.32 -4.42 -12.31
C SER A 223 -20.24 -4.80 -11.13
N GLY A 224 -19.67 -5.39 -10.07
CA GLY A 224 -20.40 -5.73 -8.84
C GLY A 224 -20.42 -4.62 -7.78
N LYS A 225 -20.02 -3.39 -8.11
CA LYS A 225 -19.79 -2.29 -7.14
C LYS A 225 -20.49 -0.98 -7.48
N GLU A 226 -21.44 -0.96 -8.41
CA GLU A 226 -22.24 0.23 -8.70
C GLU A 226 -22.76 0.88 -7.41
N GLY A 227 -22.58 2.20 -7.30
CA GLY A 227 -22.99 3.00 -6.14
C GLY A 227 -22.10 2.89 -4.90
N ARG A 228 -21.02 2.09 -4.93
CA ARG A 228 -20.07 1.95 -3.81
C ARG A 228 -18.87 2.85 -3.96
N ILE A 229 -18.30 3.27 -2.83
CA ILE A 229 -17.00 3.97 -2.82
C ILE A 229 -15.90 2.96 -3.11
N VAL A 230 -15.14 3.17 -4.18
CA VAL A 230 -14.02 2.32 -4.57
C VAL A 230 -12.76 3.16 -4.76
N ARG A 231 -11.62 2.60 -4.36
CA ARG A 231 -10.28 3.14 -4.60
C ARG A 231 -9.44 2.16 -5.41
N VAL A 232 -8.68 2.70 -6.36
CA VAL A 232 -7.66 1.98 -7.14
C VAL A 232 -6.40 2.84 -7.19
N ASP A 233 -5.25 2.27 -6.88
CA ASP A 233 -3.96 2.95 -6.98
C ASP A 233 -3.16 2.34 -8.13
N ILE A 234 -2.83 3.12 -9.16
CA ILE A 234 -2.14 2.66 -10.38
C ILE A 234 -0.83 3.42 -10.59
N PRO A 235 0.26 2.79 -11.07
CA PRO A 235 1.35 3.51 -11.70
C PRO A 235 0.84 4.32 -12.90
N GLU A 236 1.33 5.55 -13.07
CA GLU A 236 0.89 6.48 -14.13
C GLU A 236 1.06 5.90 -15.55
N GLN A 237 2.04 5.02 -15.74
CA GLN A 237 2.41 4.44 -17.03
C GLN A 237 1.50 3.28 -17.47
N THR A 238 0.52 2.88 -16.66
CA THR A 238 -0.33 1.70 -16.94
C THR A 238 -1.37 1.91 -18.03
N GLY A 239 -1.71 3.17 -18.35
CA GLY A 239 -2.79 3.50 -19.30
C GLY A 239 -4.20 3.23 -18.76
N LEU A 240 -4.36 2.96 -17.46
CA LEU A 240 -5.66 2.62 -16.84
C LEU A 240 -6.44 3.82 -16.29
N SER A 241 -5.89 5.05 -16.37
CA SER A 241 -6.54 6.26 -15.84
C SER A 241 -7.88 6.55 -16.51
N SER A 242 -7.92 6.57 -17.85
CA SER A 242 -9.13 6.88 -18.63
C SER A 242 -10.30 5.93 -18.30
N PRO A 243 -10.15 4.59 -18.37
CA PRO A 243 -11.28 3.72 -18.04
C PRO A 243 -11.73 3.85 -16.58
N LEU A 244 -10.82 4.08 -15.63
CA LEU A 244 -11.20 4.32 -14.22
C LEU A 244 -12.04 5.59 -14.06
N GLU A 245 -11.68 6.66 -14.76
CA GLU A 245 -12.45 7.91 -14.77
C GLU A 245 -13.84 7.71 -15.38
N ASP A 246 -13.93 7.00 -16.50
CA ASP A 246 -15.20 6.65 -17.16
C ASP A 246 -16.11 5.80 -16.25
N TRP A 247 -15.53 4.95 -15.41
CA TRP A 247 -16.24 4.14 -14.41
C TRP A 247 -16.56 4.88 -13.10
N GLY A 248 -16.42 6.20 -13.07
CA GLY A 248 -16.80 7.04 -11.92
C GLY A 248 -15.72 7.13 -10.83
N LEU A 249 -14.47 6.72 -11.12
CA LEU A 249 -13.34 6.83 -10.22
C LEU A 249 -12.36 7.92 -10.71
N PRO A 250 -12.67 9.21 -10.47
CA PRO A 250 -11.81 10.31 -10.89
C PRO A 250 -10.43 10.21 -10.23
N ARG A 251 -9.41 10.76 -10.91
CA ARG A 251 -8.08 10.96 -10.34
C ARG A 251 -8.19 11.91 -9.14
N GLY A 252 -7.82 11.44 -7.96
CA GLY A 252 -7.86 12.21 -6.72
C GLY A 252 -6.50 12.79 -6.34
N GLY A 253 -5.55 11.92 -5.99
CA GLY A 253 -4.24 12.33 -5.47
C GLY A 253 -3.09 11.54 -6.09
N THR A 254 -1.87 12.04 -5.94
CA THR A 254 -0.66 11.35 -6.39
C THR A 254 0.32 11.14 -5.25
N VAL A 255 1.09 10.06 -5.37
CA VAL A 255 2.27 9.78 -4.54
C VAL A 255 3.41 9.34 -5.45
N VAL A 256 4.64 9.45 -4.97
CA VAL A 256 5.84 9.05 -5.72
C VAL A 256 6.36 7.73 -5.15
N ALA A 257 6.44 6.70 -5.98
CA ALA A 257 7.10 5.45 -5.60
C ALA A 257 8.61 5.67 -5.54
N MET A 258 9.24 5.23 -4.44
CA MET A 258 10.68 5.37 -4.25
C MET A 258 11.31 4.06 -3.81
N VAL A 259 12.60 3.89 -4.13
CA VAL A 259 13.39 2.72 -3.78
C VAL A 259 14.74 3.11 -3.21
N ARG A 260 15.26 2.30 -2.28
CA ARG A 260 16.61 2.40 -1.70
C ARG A 260 17.26 1.02 -1.66
N GLY A 261 18.51 0.93 -2.09
CA GLY A 261 19.25 -0.34 -2.13
C GLY A 261 18.74 -1.31 -3.19
N ALA A 262 18.22 -0.78 -4.31
CA ALA A 262 17.67 -1.59 -5.38
C ALA A 262 18.72 -2.52 -6.00
N ALA A 263 18.41 -3.81 -6.11
CA ALA A 263 19.20 -4.71 -6.93
C ALA A 263 18.86 -4.48 -8.41
N VAL A 264 19.86 -4.53 -9.28
CA VAL A 264 19.62 -4.50 -10.73
C VAL A 264 18.90 -5.78 -11.12
N ARG A 265 17.66 -5.67 -11.60
CA ARG A 265 16.94 -6.77 -12.25
C ARG A 265 17.27 -6.73 -13.74
N SER A 266 17.85 -7.81 -14.27
CA SER A 266 18.22 -7.92 -15.69
C SER A 266 17.04 -8.29 -16.59
N ASP A 267 15.99 -8.88 -16.02
CA ASP A 267 14.94 -9.54 -16.79
C ASP A 267 13.62 -8.79 -16.66
N THR A 268 12.98 -8.53 -17.80
CA THR A 268 11.60 -8.04 -17.84
C THR A 268 10.67 -9.19 -17.43
N PRO A 269 9.87 -9.05 -16.36
CA PRO A 269 9.01 -10.14 -15.92
C PRO A 269 7.88 -10.37 -16.93
N ALA A 270 7.44 -11.62 -17.05
CA ALA A 270 6.33 -12.00 -17.94
C ALA A 270 4.97 -11.41 -17.51
N VAL A 271 4.86 -10.98 -16.25
CA VAL A 271 3.70 -10.32 -15.66
C VAL A 271 4.17 -9.12 -14.85
N GLN A 272 3.32 -8.10 -14.72
CA GLN A 272 3.63 -6.89 -13.96
C GLN A 272 2.45 -6.47 -13.08
N THR A 273 2.74 -5.67 -12.06
CA THR A 273 1.74 -5.08 -11.17
C THR A 273 1.16 -3.81 -11.79
N PHE A 274 -0.14 -3.83 -12.12
CA PHE A 274 -0.89 -2.71 -12.67
C PHE A 274 -1.63 -1.89 -11.62
N CYS A 275 -1.94 -2.50 -10.47
CA CYS A 275 -2.52 -1.79 -9.32
C CYS A 275 -1.88 -2.27 -8.03
N LEU A 276 -1.68 -1.37 -7.09
CA LEU A 276 -1.04 -1.68 -5.80
C LEU A 276 -2.02 -2.40 -4.87
N ALA A 277 -1.53 -3.26 -3.96
CA ALA A 277 -2.38 -3.80 -2.89
C ALA A 277 -2.81 -2.70 -1.91
N SER A 278 -1.90 -1.77 -1.65
CA SER A 278 -2.15 -0.42 -1.17
C SER A 278 -0.86 0.39 -1.27
N GLN A 279 -0.94 1.70 -1.13
CA GLN A 279 0.26 2.56 -1.04
C GLN A 279 1.22 2.15 0.11
N ALA A 280 0.75 1.48 1.16
CA ALA A 280 1.60 1.07 2.28
C ALA A 280 2.46 -0.18 1.98
N ILE A 281 1.99 -1.12 1.16
CA ILE A 281 2.64 -2.43 0.98
C ILE A 281 2.95 -2.76 -0.49
N GLY A 282 2.74 -1.80 -1.38
CA GLY A 282 2.97 -1.96 -2.81
C GLY A 282 1.90 -2.78 -3.51
#